data_AF-A0A0P9B0J3-F1
#
_entry.id   AF-A0A0P9B0J3-F1
#
_cell.length_a   1.000
_cell.length_b   1.000
_cell.length_c   1.000
_cell.angle_alpha   90.00
_cell.angle_beta   90.00
_cell.angle_gamma   90.00
#
_symmetry.space_group_name_H-M   'P 1'
#
loop_
_entity.id
_entity.type
_entity.pdbx_description
1 polymer ?
#
loop_
_entity_poly.entity_id
_entity_poly.type
_entity_poly.pdbx_seq_one_letter_code
_entity_poly.pdbx_strand_id
1 'polypeptide(L)'
;LILLSVVILLVNQPDFGQSILLIITWISVLFVSGFSILLTIFLFISLVIFAGVLILSFPSKFGYILKRVTTFLDPNKGDSFQTQKALDAIRQGGFTGQGMGEGILKESVPEAHTDYIIAVITEEFGSIISVLIVLIFLYVSFRIIKKCLNENEEDIKLSLCGLSSLLIFQTFIHIGVNTSLLPTTGMTLPFLSYGGSSLIGSAILAGVILNYTKNRISEKGYL
;
A
#
# COMPACT_ATOMS: atom_id res chain seq x y z
N LEU A 1 17.08 -8.22 12.30
CA LEU A 1 18.21 -7.27 12.19
C LEU A 1 18.10 -6.41 10.93
N ILE A 2 18.06 -7.00 9.72
CA ILE A 2 17.94 -6.23 8.46
C ILE A 2 16.73 -5.28 8.46
N LEU A 3 15.53 -5.78 8.78
CA LEU A 3 14.32 -4.94 8.85
C LEU A 3 14.50 -3.74 9.79
N LEU A 4 15.05 -3.99 10.99
CA LEU A 4 15.26 -2.95 11.99
C LEU A 4 16.19 -1.85 11.44
N SER A 5 17.28 -2.24 10.78
CA SER A 5 18.20 -1.30 10.14
C SER A 5 17.50 -0.45 9.07
N VAL A 6 16.70 -1.07 8.20
CA VAL A 6 15.95 -0.36 7.14
C VAL A 6 14.91 0.59 7.74
N VAL A 7 14.14 0.14 8.73
CA VAL A 7 13.13 0.96 9.40
C VAL A 7 13.78 2.17 10.09
N ILE A 8 14.93 2.00 10.76
CA ILE A 8 15.65 3.12 11.37
C ILE A 8 16.06 4.16 10.31
N LEU A 9 16.54 3.72 9.14
CA LEU A 9 16.89 4.63 8.05
C LEU A 9 15.67 5.38 7.52
N LEU A 10 14.55 4.71 7.29
CA LEU A 10 13.31 5.33 6.82
C LEU A 10 12.74 6.33 7.83
N VAL A 11 12.73 5.97 9.12
CA VAL A 11 12.29 6.86 10.20
C VAL A 11 13.20 8.09 10.32
N ASN A 12 14.48 7.99 9.94
CA ASN A 12 15.37 9.14 9.84
C ASN A 12 15.16 10.00 8.60
N GLN A 13 14.55 9.45 7.53
CA GLN A 13 14.12 10.15 6.31
C GLN A 13 12.70 10.72 6.39
N PRO A 14 12.20 10.98 7.61
CA PRO A 14 10.77 11.04 7.94
C PRO A 14 9.77 10.23 7.08
N ASP A 15 10.11 9.02 6.60
CA ASP A 15 9.19 8.18 5.81
C ASP A 15 8.48 7.14 6.70
N PHE A 16 7.42 7.59 7.36
CA PHE A 16 6.63 6.74 8.24
C PHE A 16 5.72 5.77 7.48
N GLY A 17 5.28 6.16 6.27
CA GLY A 17 4.43 5.32 5.43
C GLY A 17 5.16 4.02 5.09
N GLN A 18 6.33 4.12 4.44
CA GLN A 18 7.09 2.94 4.02
C GLN A 18 7.56 2.12 5.23
N SER A 19 7.85 2.77 6.36
CA SER A 19 8.17 2.08 7.62
C SER A 19 7.01 1.18 8.09
N ILE A 20 5.78 1.70 8.09
CA ILE A 20 4.59 0.89 8.42
C ILE A 20 4.44 -0.25 7.43
N LEU A 21 4.53 0.02 6.12
CA LEU A 21 4.36 -0.98 5.07
C LEU A 21 5.32 -2.17 5.27
N LEU A 22 6.60 -1.90 5.54
CA LEU A 22 7.60 -2.96 5.78
C LEU A 22 7.31 -3.74 7.06
N ILE A 23 6.86 -3.07 8.13
CA ILE A 23 6.53 -3.72 9.40
C ILE A 23 5.33 -4.66 9.24
N ILE A 24 4.23 -4.21 8.63
CA ILE A 24 3.03 -5.05 8.43
C ILE A 24 3.30 -6.21 7.46
N THR A 25 4.15 -5.99 6.46
CA THR A 25 4.63 -7.03 5.54
C THR A 25 5.43 -8.09 6.31
N TRP A 26 6.36 -7.67 7.17
CA TRP A 26 7.14 -8.59 7.99
C TRP A 26 6.29 -9.39 8.98
N ILE A 27 5.31 -8.75 9.62
CA ILE A 27 4.35 -9.43 10.51
C ILE A 27 3.55 -10.48 9.73
N SER A 28 3.19 -10.21 8.48
CA SER A 28 2.49 -11.18 7.62
C SER A 28 3.36 -12.40 7.32
N VAL A 29 4.66 -12.20 7.07
CA VAL A 29 5.61 -13.31 6.90
C VAL A 29 5.75 -14.13 8.18
N LEU A 30 5.89 -13.48 9.34
CA LEU A 30 5.95 -14.18 10.64
C LEU A 30 4.68 -15.00 10.91
N PHE A 31 3.52 -14.44 10.57
CA PHE A 31 2.25 -15.16 10.72
C PHE A 31 2.24 -16.43 9.85
N VAL A 32 2.71 -16.34 8.61
CA VAL A 32 2.75 -17.49 7.68
C VAL A 32 3.84 -18.51 8.02
N SER A 33 4.93 -18.09 8.68
CA SER A 33 6.01 -18.99 9.12
C SER A 33 5.62 -19.90 10.29
N GLY A 34 4.35 -19.93 10.70
CA GLY A 34 3.88 -20.75 11.82
C GLY A 34 4.34 -20.25 13.19
N PHE A 35 4.81 -19.00 13.28
CA PHE A 35 5.15 -18.39 14.55
C PHE A 35 3.89 -18.23 15.42
N SER A 36 4.04 -18.36 16.74
CA SER A 36 2.87 -18.37 17.64
C SER A 36 2.02 -17.11 17.49
N ILE A 37 0.73 -17.29 17.17
CA ILE A 37 -0.21 -16.20 16.90
C ILE A 37 -0.28 -15.17 18.04
N LEU A 38 -0.24 -15.66 19.28
CA LEU A 38 -0.25 -14.82 20.47
C LEU A 38 0.99 -13.90 20.52
N LEU A 39 2.18 -14.43 20.20
CA LEU A 39 3.39 -13.62 20.17
C LEU A 39 3.39 -12.65 18.99
N THR A 40 2.87 -13.05 17.82
CA THR A 40 2.73 -12.16 16.67
C THR A 40 1.82 -10.97 17.01
N ILE A 41 0.67 -11.21 17.65
CA ILE A 41 -0.25 -10.17 18.11
C ILE A 41 0.43 -9.29 19.17
N PHE A 42 1.11 -9.89 20.14
CA PHE A 42 1.84 -9.15 21.17
C PHE A 42 2.91 -8.23 20.56
N LEU A 43 3.69 -8.73 19.60
CA LEU A 43 4.70 -7.95 18.88
C LEU A 43 4.08 -6.79 18.11
N PHE A 44 2.96 -7.02 17.42
CA PHE A 44 2.23 -5.96 16.72
C PHE A 44 1.78 -4.85 17.68
N ILE A 45 1.14 -5.22 18.80
CA ILE A 45 0.68 -4.25 19.81
C ILE A 45 1.88 -3.50 20.41
N SER A 46 2.96 -4.20 20.73
CA SER A 46 4.18 -3.60 21.26
C SER A 46 4.78 -2.56 20.29
N LEU A 47 4.82 -2.86 18.99
CA LEU A 47 5.29 -1.93 17.95
C LEU A 47 4.39 -0.71 17.81
N VAL A 48 3.07 -0.88 17.88
CA VAL A 48 2.11 0.24 17.83
C VAL A 48 2.29 1.16 19.03
N ILE A 49 2.42 0.60 20.24
CA ILE A 49 2.67 1.37 21.46
C ILE A 49 4.00 2.12 21.36
N PHE A 50 5.06 1.43 20.94
CA PHE A 50 6.38 2.03 20.77
C PHE A 50 6.38 3.18 19.76
N ALA A 51 5.71 3.00 18.62
CA ALA A 51 5.53 4.08 17.63
C ALA A 51 4.77 5.27 18.23
N GLY A 52 3.69 5.02 18.98
CA GLY A 52 2.93 6.06 19.67
C GLY A 52 3.78 6.86 20.66
N VAL A 53 4.58 6.18 21.49
CA VAL A 53 5.52 6.82 22.42
C VAL A 53 6.54 7.67 21.65
N LEU A 54 7.17 7.14 20.60
CA LEU A 54 8.13 7.89 19.79
C LEU A 54 7.53 9.16 19.18
N ILE A 55 6.32 9.07 18.64
CA ILE A 55 5.64 10.23 18.02
C ILE A 55 5.39 11.32 19.07
N LEU A 56 4.96 10.95 20.28
CA LEU A 56 4.67 11.90 21.36
C LEU A 56 5.94 12.47 22.00
N SER A 57 7.02 11.69 22.10
CA SER A 57 8.29 12.13 22.68
C SER A 57 9.11 13.04 21.75
N PHE A 58 8.95 12.91 20.43
CA PHE A 58 9.70 13.69 19.43
C PHE A 58 8.78 14.48 18.48
N PRO A 59 7.99 15.45 18.99
CA PRO A 59 7.02 16.19 18.19
C PRO A 59 7.68 17.01 17.07
N SER A 60 8.93 17.45 17.24
CA SER A 60 9.68 18.16 16.19
C SER A 60 9.95 17.29 14.95
N LYS A 61 10.10 15.97 15.13
CA LYS A 61 10.39 15.02 14.05
C LYS A 61 9.14 14.36 13.51
N PHE A 62 8.20 14.03 14.39
CA PHE A 62 7.02 13.20 14.05
C PHE A 62 5.68 13.93 14.21
N GLY A 63 5.68 15.21 14.57
CA GLY A 63 4.45 15.99 14.77
C GLY A 63 3.56 16.06 13.53
N TYR A 64 4.13 15.93 12.32
CA TYR A 64 3.36 15.85 11.08
C TYR A 64 2.48 14.59 11.02
N ILE A 65 2.91 13.46 11.60
CA ILE A 65 2.14 12.21 11.65
C ILE A 65 0.92 12.42 12.54
N LEU A 66 1.15 13.02 13.73
CA LEU A 66 0.07 13.35 14.64
C LEU A 66 -0.93 14.30 13.96
N LYS A 67 -0.45 15.32 13.26
CA LYS A 67 -1.30 16.24 12.48
C LYS A 67 -2.13 15.50 11.43
N ARG A 68 -1.55 14.54 10.69
CA ARG A 68 -2.29 13.74 9.69
C ARG A 68 -3.37 12.87 10.33
N VAL A 69 -3.07 12.23 11.46
CA VAL A 69 -4.04 11.42 12.20
C VAL A 69 -5.15 12.28 12.80
N THR A 70 -4.81 13.41 13.42
CA THR A 70 -5.83 14.31 14.00
C THR A 70 -6.70 14.95 12.93
N THR A 71 -6.12 15.35 11.78
CA THR A 71 -6.86 15.89 10.64
C THR A 71 -7.77 14.83 10.01
N PHE A 72 -7.34 13.56 9.97
CA PHE A 72 -8.17 12.45 9.51
C PHE A 72 -9.38 12.21 10.44
N LEU A 73 -9.18 12.26 11.76
CA LEU A 73 -10.26 12.07 12.74
C LEU A 73 -11.20 13.29 12.83
N ASP A 74 -10.66 14.50 12.67
CA ASP A 74 -11.38 15.76 12.72
C ASP A 74 -10.83 16.71 11.65
N PRO A 75 -11.46 16.76 10.47
CA PRO A 75 -11.00 17.58 9.35
C PRO A 75 -10.87 19.07 9.65
N ASN A 76 -11.54 19.57 10.70
CA ASN A 76 -11.49 20.99 11.09
C ASN A 76 -10.21 21.35 11.87
N LYS A 77 -9.49 20.36 12.41
CA LYS A 77 -8.31 20.57 13.27
C LYS A 77 -6.99 20.64 12.49
N GLY A 78 -7.02 20.51 11.17
CA GLY A 78 -5.82 20.59 10.37
C GLY A 78 -6.09 20.78 8.89
N ASP A 79 -5.04 20.59 8.11
CA ASP A 79 -5.08 20.84 6.66
C ASP A 79 -5.54 19.57 5.94
N SER A 80 -6.84 19.50 5.68
CA SER A 80 -7.48 18.42 4.92
C SER A 80 -7.66 18.77 3.44
N PHE A 81 -7.03 19.84 2.96
CA PHE A 81 -7.23 20.38 1.61
C PHE A 81 -7.02 19.32 0.52
N GLN A 82 -5.89 18.61 0.57
CA GLN A 82 -5.54 17.61 -0.44
C GLN A 82 -6.57 16.46 -0.49
N THR A 83 -6.96 15.93 0.67
CA THR A 83 -7.97 14.86 0.76
C THR A 83 -9.35 15.34 0.33
N GLN A 84 -9.75 16.56 0.70
CA GLN A 84 -11.03 17.15 0.27
C GLN A 84 -11.10 17.32 -1.24
N LYS A 85 -10.05 17.87 -1.86
CA LYS A 85 -9.97 18.02 -3.32
C LYS A 85 -10.05 16.68 -4.05
N ALA A 86 -9.37 15.65 -3.52
CA ALA A 86 -9.47 14.31 -4.07
C ALA A 86 -10.89 13.74 -3.98
N LEU A 87 -11.57 13.92 -2.84
CA LEU A 87 -12.96 13.50 -2.68
C LEU A 87 -13.91 14.26 -3.61
N ASP A 88 -13.69 15.55 -3.81
CA ASP A 88 -14.50 16.35 -4.73
C ASP A 88 -14.32 15.91 -6.18
N ALA A 89 -13.09 15.60 -6.60
CA ALA A 89 -12.82 15.01 -7.92
C ALA A 89 -13.50 13.63 -8.09
N ILE A 90 -13.44 12.77 -7.06
CA ILE A 90 -14.15 11.48 -7.04
C ILE A 90 -15.67 11.67 -7.17
N ARG A 91 -16.24 12.64 -6.44
CA ARG A 91 -17.67 12.95 -6.49
C ARG A 91 -18.09 13.48 -7.87
N GLN A 92 -17.28 14.36 -8.46
CA GLN A 92 -17.52 14.90 -9.80
C GLN A 92 -17.51 13.79 -10.85
N GLY A 93 -16.60 12.83 -10.76
CA GLY A 93 -16.56 11.69 -11.69
C GLY A 93 -17.81 10.82 -11.70
N GLY A 94 -18.51 10.70 -10.57
CA GLY A 94 -19.72 9.89 -10.47
C GLY A 94 -19.50 8.43 -10.91
N PHE A 95 -20.46 7.85 -11.62
CA PHE A 95 -20.34 6.46 -12.10
C PHE A 95 -19.58 6.31 -13.41
N THR A 96 -19.78 7.25 -14.36
CA THR A 96 -19.32 7.14 -15.75
C THR A 96 -18.14 8.04 -16.11
N GLY A 97 -17.75 8.94 -15.21
CA GLY A 97 -16.70 9.91 -15.45
C GLY A 97 -17.20 11.15 -16.21
N GLN A 98 -16.31 12.13 -16.32
CA GLN A 98 -16.50 13.36 -17.07
C GLN A 98 -16.03 13.25 -18.53
N GLY A 99 -15.19 12.25 -18.84
CA GLY A 99 -14.49 12.11 -20.12
C GLY A 99 -12.99 12.34 -19.97
N MET A 100 -12.22 11.67 -20.83
CA MET A 100 -10.75 11.77 -20.83
C MET A 100 -10.33 13.22 -21.13
N GLY A 101 -9.55 13.83 -20.23
CA GLY A 101 -9.11 15.22 -20.37
C GLY A 101 -10.14 16.28 -19.97
N GLU A 102 -11.38 15.89 -19.68
CA GLU A 102 -12.47 16.81 -19.30
C GLU A 102 -12.57 17.03 -17.78
N GLY A 103 -11.84 16.24 -16.98
CA GLY A 103 -11.74 16.44 -15.54
C GLY A 103 -10.99 17.74 -15.19
N ILE A 104 -11.56 18.58 -14.33
CA ILE A 104 -11.01 19.90 -13.97
C ILE A 104 -10.57 19.90 -12.50
N LEU A 105 -11.25 19.14 -11.63
CA LEU A 105 -10.96 19.13 -10.20
C LEU A 105 -9.66 18.41 -9.87
N LYS A 106 -9.24 17.43 -10.69
CA LYS A 106 -7.95 16.73 -10.58
C LYS A 106 -6.76 17.68 -10.55
N GLU A 107 -6.81 18.77 -11.32
CA GLU A 107 -5.74 19.78 -11.38
C GLU A 107 -5.61 20.56 -10.07
N SER A 108 -6.68 20.58 -9.27
CA SER A 108 -6.70 21.19 -7.94
C SER A 108 -6.23 20.23 -6.84
N VAL A 109 -5.95 18.96 -7.14
CA VAL A 109 -5.46 17.97 -6.17
C VAL A 109 -3.93 18.02 -6.15
N PRO A 110 -3.29 18.43 -5.04
CA PRO A 110 -1.84 18.32 -4.91
C PRO A 110 -1.40 16.86 -5.11
N GLU A 111 -0.35 16.64 -5.90
CA GLU A 111 0.19 15.30 -6.15
C GLU A 111 -0.85 14.33 -6.75
N ALA A 112 -1.74 14.84 -7.62
CA ALA A 112 -2.83 14.08 -8.24
C ALA A 112 -2.36 12.82 -8.98
N HIS A 113 -1.26 12.91 -9.74
CA HIS A 113 -0.78 11.80 -10.56
C HIS A 113 0.06 10.77 -9.77
N THR A 114 0.50 11.12 -8.56
CA THR A 114 1.35 10.28 -7.71
C THR A 114 0.49 9.67 -6.62
N ASP A 115 0.16 10.44 -5.59
CA ASP A 115 -0.49 9.98 -4.35
C ASP A 115 -2.01 9.85 -4.49
N TYR A 116 -2.61 10.52 -5.48
CA TYR A 116 -4.06 10.58 -5.67
C TYR A 116 -4.58 10.12 -7.04
N ILE A 117 -3.86 9.19 -7.69
CA ILE A 117 -4.18 8.76 -9.06
C ILE A 117 -5.58 8.15 -9.18
N ILE A 118 -6.10 7.52 -8.11
CA ILE A 118 -7.47 6.98 -8.10
C ILE A 118 -8.51 8.11 -8.20
N ALA A 119 -8.25 9.28 -7.60
CA ALA A 119 -9.14 10.43 -7.74
C ALA A 119 -9.18 10.93 -9.20
N VAL A 120 -8.02 11.01 -9.86
CA VAL A 120 -7.90 11.37 -11.27
C VAL A 120 -8.67 10.40 -12.17
N ILE A 121 -8.42 9.09 -12.00
CA ILE A 121 -9.07 8.05 -12.78
C ILE A 121 -10.59 8.08 -12.57
N THR A 122 -11.03 8.29 -11.34
CA THR A 122 -12.46 8.34 -11.02
C THR A 122 -13.12 9.55 -11.65
N GLU A 123 -12.48 10.72 -11.62
CA GLU A 123 -13.04 11.92 -12.25
C GLU A 123 -13.22 11.75 -13.77
N GLU A 124 -12.20 11.26 -14.46
CA GLU A 124 -12.22 11.15 -15.93
C GLU A 124 -13.05 9.97 -16.42
N PHE A 125 -12.91 8.80 -15.80
CA PHE A 125 -13.44 7.53 -16.30
C PHE A 125 -14.56 6.93 -15.43
N GLY A 126 -14.83 7.54 -14.28
CA GLY A 126 -15.91 7.13 -13.38
C GLY A 126 -15.51 6.06 -12.38
N SER A 127 -16.31 5.97 -11.31
CA SER A 127 -16.07 5.01 -10.22
C SER A 127 -16.15 3.55 -10.66
N ILE A 128 -16.86 3.24 -11.76
CA ILE A 128 -16.91 1.87 -12.32
C ILE A 128 -15.50 1.40 -12.71
N ILE A 129 -14.71 2.27 -13.34
CA ILE A 129 -13.35 1.94 -13.76
C ILE A 129 -12.42 1.81 -12.55
N SER A 130 -12.55 2.69 -11.56
CA SER A 130 -11.80 2.58 -10.29
C SER A 130 -12.12 1.27 -9.57
N VAL A 131 -13.38 0.86 -9.50
CA VAL A 131 -13.78 -0.44 -8.93
C VAL A 131 -13.19 -1.60 -9.73
N LEU A 132 -13.19 -1.53 -11.06
CA LEU A 132 -12.57 -2.55 -11.91
C LEU A 132 -11.06 -2.68 -11.62
N ILE A 133 -10.35 -1.58 -11.45
CA ILE A 133 -8.92 -1.59 -11.06
C ILE A 133 -8.74 -2.29 -9.72
N VAL A 134 -9.55 -1.95 -8.71
CA VAL A 134 -9.52 -2.62 -7.40
C VAL A 134 -9.76 -4.12 -7.56
N LEU A 135 -10.74 -4.53 -8.38
CA LEU A 135 -11.04 -5.93 -8.64
C LEU A 135 -9.87 -6.66 -9.32
N ILE A 136 -9.15 -6.00 -10.24
CA ILE A 136 -7.94 -6.57 -10.86
C ILE A 136 -6.86 -6.81 -9.80
N PHE A 137 -6.60 -5.82 -8.93
CA PHE A 137 -5.64 -5.99 -7.84
C PHE A 137 -6.05 -7.11 -6.88
N LEU A 138 -7.34 -7.19 -6.51
CA LEU A 138 -7.86 -8.27 -5.67
C LEU A 138 -7.72 -9.64 -6.34
N TYR A 139 -7.99 -9.73 -7.64
CA TYR A 139 -7.82 -10.96 -8.41
C TYR A 139 -6.36 -11.40 -8.46
N VAL A 140 -5.44 -10.49 -8.76
CA VAL A 140 -3.98 -10.77 -8.75
C VAL A 140 -3.55 -11.24 -7.36
N SER A 141 -3.98 -10.53 -6.32
CA SER A 141 -3.70 -10.88 -4.92
C SER A 141 -4.19 -12.29 -4.57
N PHE A 142 -5.43 -12.61 -4.94
CA PHE A 142 -6.01 -13.94 -4.75
C PHE A 142 -5.21 -15.04 -5.44
N ARG A 143 -4.76 -14.81 -6.68
CA ARG A 143 -3.93 -15.78 -7.43
C ARG A 143 -2.60 -16.04 -6.73
N ILE A 144 -1.94 -14.99 -6.22
CA ILE A 144 -0.65 -15.13 -5.56
C ILE A 144 -0.81 -15.83 -4.20
N ILE A 145 -1.81 -15.44 -3.40
CA ILE A 145 -2.11 -16.09 -2.10
C ILE A 145 -2.43 -17.57 -2.32
N LYS A 146 -3.26 -17.91 -3.31
CA LYS A 146 -3.58 -19.31 -3.63
C LYS A 146 -2.32 -20.12 -3.97
N LYS A 147 -1.38 -19.53 -4.70
CA LYS A 147 -0.10 -20.19 -5.02
C LYS A 147 0.77 -20.34 -3.77
N CYS A 148 0.84 -19.33 -2.92
CA CYS A 148 1.55 -19.36 -1.65
C CYS A 148 1.03 -20.45 -0.70
N LEU A 149 -0.29 -20.66 -0.64
CA LEU A 149 -0.90 -21.71 0.21
C LEU A 149 -0.62 -23.13 -0.28
N ASN A 150 -0.41 -23.29 -1.59
CA ASN A 150 -0.13 -24.58 -2.23
C ASN A 150 1.38 -24.86 -2.38
N GLU A 151 2.24 -23.94 -1.93
CA GLU A 151 3.69 -24.10 -2.03
C GLU A 151 4.21 -24.94 -0.87
N ASN A 152 5.02 -25.96 -1.21
CA ASN A 152 5.59 -26.88 -0.23
C ASN A 152 6.98 -26.43 0.22
N GLU A 153 7.73 -25.71 -0.63
CA GLU A 153 9.03 -25.17 -0.27
C GLU A 153 8.85 -23.93 0.62
N GLU A 154 9.25 -24.04 1.89
CA GLU A 154 9.02 -23.00 2.91
C GLU A 154 9.67 -21.66 2.55
N ASP A 155 10.89 -21.68 2.00
CA ASP A 155 11.59 -20.45 1.57
C ASP A 155 10.84 -19.71 0.46
N ILE A 156 10.31 -20.45 -0.53
CA ILE A 156 9.52 -19.88 -1.62
C ILE A 156 8.18 -19.37 -1.08
N LYS A 157 7.55 -20.11 -0.19
CA LYS A 157 6.29 -19.74 0.46
C LYS A 157 6.43 -18.43 1.25
N LEU A 158 7.45 -18.30 2.10
CA LEU A 158 7.71 -17.09 2.88
C LEU A 158 8.08 -15.90 1.98
N SER A 159 8.88 -16.14 0.94
CA SER A 159 9.23 -15.11 -0.04
C SER A 159 8.00 -14.61 -0.81
N LEU A 160 7.15 -15.52 -1.30
CA LEU A 160 5.89 -15.17 -1.95
C LEU A 160 4.94 -14.43 -1.00
N CYS A 161 4.86 -14.83 0.27
CA CYS A 161 4.07 -14.13 1.28
C CYS A 161 4.55 -12.69 1.47
N GLY A 162 5.86 -12.47 1.64
CA GLY A 162 6.42 -11.12 1.81
C GLY A 162 6.22 -10.24 0.58
N LEU A 163 6.54 -10.74 -0.61
CA LEU A 163 6.42 -9.97 -1.85
C LEU A 163 4.95 -9.64 -2.18
N SER A 164 4.04 -10.59 -1.97
CA SER A 164 2.61 -10.38 -2.23
C SER A 164 2.00 -9.43 -1.21
N SER A 165 2.30 -9.59 0.09
CA SER A 165 1.80 -8.69 1.13
C SER A 165 2.26 -7.25 0.91
N LEU A 166 3.49 -7.03 0.42
CA LEU A 166 3.96 -5.68 0.09
C LEU A 166 3.11 -5.02 -1.02
N LEU A 167 2.84 -5.73 -2.12
CA LEU A 167 1.99 -5.24 -3.22
C LEU A 167 0.56 -4.99 -2.74
N ILE A 168 0.00 -5.94 -1.98
CA ILE A 168 -1.37 -5.90 -1.46
C ILE A 168 -1.52 -4.71 -0.53
N PHE A 169 -0.73 -4.63 0.53
CA PHE A 169 -0.87 -3.57 1.53
C PHE A 169 -0.60 -2.19 0.97
N GLN A 170 0.38 -2.03 0.08
CA GLN A 170 0.62 -0.73 -0.56
C GLN A 170 -0.61 -0.29 -1.37
N THR A 171 -1.23 -1.20 -2.12
CA THR A 171 -2.44 -0.93 -2.90
C THR A 171 -3.62 -0.55 -2.00
N PHE A 172 -3.87 -1.33 -0.94
CA PHE A 172 -4.96 -1.05 0.01
C PHE A 172 -4.75 0.26 0.77
N ILE A 173 -3.51 0.57 1.18
CA ILE A 173 -3.19 1.84 1.83
C ILE A 173 -3.45 3.00 0.86
N HIS A 174 -2.98 2.90 -0.38
CA HIS A 174 -3.16 3.95 -1.38
C HIS A 174 -4.64 4.24 -1.66
N ILE A 175 -5.45 3.19 -1.90
CA ILE A 175 -6.89 3.33 -2.10
C ILE A 175 -7.54 3.93 -0.85
N GLY A 176 -7.19 3.42 0.34
CA GLY A 176 -7.73 3.91 1.60
C GLY A 176 -7.45 5.40 1.83
N VAL A 177 -6.28 5.90 1.45
CA VAL A 177 -5.97 7.34 1.50
C VAL A 177 -6.83 8.14 0.52
N ASN A 178 -6.96 7.67 -0.73
CA ASN A 178 -7.73 8.34 -1.78
C ASN A 178 -9.22 8.44 -1.44
N THR A 179 -9.77 7.43 -0.76
CA THR A 179 -11.18 7.41 -0.34
C THR A 179 -11.40 7.94 1.07
N SER A 180 -10.39 8.56 1.70
CA SER A 180 -10.46 9.08 3.08
C SER A 180 -10.86 8.03 4.12
N LEU A 181 -10.47 6.76 3.91
CA LEU A 181 -10.59 5.67 4.88
C LEU A 181 -9.33 5.51 5.74
N LEU A 182 -8.20 6.06 5.28
CA LEU A 182 -6.91 6.08 5.98
C LEU A 182 -6.31 7.50 5.95
N PRO A 183 -5.50 7.86 6.96
CA PRO A 183 -4.76 9.13 6.96
C PRO A 183 -3.72 9.14 5.84
N THR A 184 -3.37 10.32 5.34
CA THR A 184 -2.45 10.48 4.20
C THR A 184 -1.06 9.90 4.46
N THR A 185 -0.56 9.06 3.55
CA THR A 185 0.73 8.34 3.72
C THR A 185 1.80 8.74 2.71
N GLY A 186 1.45 9.30 1.56
CA GLY A 186 2.40 9.65 0.49
C GLY A 186 2.93 8.45 -0.30
N MET A 187 2.17 7.36 -0.33
CA MET A 187 2.54 6.16 -1.08
C MET A 187 1.94 6.18 -2.48
N THR A 188 2.71 5.72 -3.46
CA THR A 188 2.25 5.46 -4.82
C THR A 188 1.43 4.18 -4.93
N LEU A 189 0.51 4.13 -5.89
CA LEU A 189 -0.17 2.91 -6.33
C LEU A 189 0.78 2.12 -7.24
N PRO A 190 1.07 0.84 -6.94
CA PRO A 190 1.89 0.00 -7.81
C PRO A 190 1.38 0.02 -9.25
N PHE A 191 2.29 0.08 -10.23
CA PHE A 191 2.03 0.05 -11.68
C PHE A 191 1.25 1.23 -12.29
N LEU A 192 0.50 2.01 -11.51
CA LEU A 192 -0.39 3.06 -12.04
C LEU A 192 0.09 4.48 -11.72
N SER A 193 0.55 4.74 -10.49
CA SER A 193 0.97 6.09 -10.10
C SER A 193 2.22 6.54 -10.86
N TYR A 194 2.30 7.83 -11.13
CA TYR A 194 3.49 8.43 -11.73
C TYR A 194 4.64 8.42 -10.72
N GLY A 195 5.66 7.62 -11.00
CA GLY A 195 6.82 7.50 -10.12
C GLY A 195 7.81 6.51 -10.69
N GLY A 196 8.81 7.00 -11.43
CA GLY A 196 9.74 6.14 -12.19
C GLY A 196 10.39 5.04 -11.34
N SER A 197 10.92 5.39 -10.17
CA SER A 197 11.52 4.41 -9.25
C SER A 197 10.49 3.43 -8.68
N SER A 198 9.28 3.90 -8.37
CA SER A 198 8.20 3.03 -7.88
C SER A 198 7.75 2.05 -8.96
N LEU A 199 7.61 2.49 -10.22
CA LEU A 199 7.22 1.64 -11.33
C LEU A 199 8.26 0.55 -11.58
N ILE A 200 9.55 0.90 -11.58
CA ILE A 200 10.65 -0.07 -11.70
C ILE A 200 10.63 -1.06 -10.52
N GLY A 201 10.45 -0.56 -9.29
CA GLY A 201 10.37 -1.39 -8.09
C GLY A 201 9.19 -2.38 -8.14
N SER A 202 8.00 -1.91 -8.53
CA SER A 202 6.82 -2.76 -8.73
C SER A 202 7.03 -3.79 -9.84
N ALA A 203 7.71 -3.41 -10.94
CA ALA A 203 8.02 -4.33 -12.04
C ALA A 203 9.00 -5.44 -11.61
N ILE A 204 10.04 -5.09 -10.85
CA ILE A 204 10.97 -6.07 -10.27
C ILE A 204 10.22 -7.03 -9.33
N LEU A 205 9.40 -6.48 -8.43
CA LEU A 205 8.59 -7.27 -7.50
C LEU A 205 7.66 -8.24 -8.25
N ALA A 206 6.96 -7.77 -9.28
CA ALA A 206 6.13 -8.61 -10.12
C ALA A 206 6.94 -9.70 -10.83
N GLY A 207 8.12 -9.36 -11.37
CA GLY A 207 9.01 -10.30 -12.05
C GLY A 207 9.46 -11.44 -11.12
N VAL A 208 9.79 -11.13 -9.87
CA VAL A 208 10.17 -12.14 -8.87
C VAL A 208 8.97 -13.02 -8.49
N ILE A 209 7.79 -12.43 -8.27
CA ILE A 209 6.56 -13.19 -8.00
C ILE A 209 6.25 -14.13 -9.18
N LEU A 210 6.34 -13.65 -10.42
CA LEU A 210 6.13 -14.47 -11.62
C LEU A 210 7.16 -15.60 -11.72
N ASN A 211 8.43 -15.34 -11.36
CA ASN A 211 9.46 -16.36 -11.34
C ASN A 211 9.16 -17.49 -10.35
N TYR A 212 8.68 -17.17 -9.15
CA TYR A 212 8.29 -18.16 -8.15
C TYR A 212 6.96 -18.85 -8.44
N THR A 213 6.04 -18.17 -9.13
CA THR A 213 4.73 -18.75 -9.46
C THR A 213 4.70 -19.55 -10.77
N LYS A 214 5.76 -19.48 -11.60
CA LYS A 214 5.85 -20.21 -12.87
C LYS A 214 5.66 -21.72 -12.66
N ASN A 215 4.90 -22.34 -13.54
CA ASN A 215 4.81 -23.79 -13.57
C ASN A 215 6.16 -24.33 -14.07
N ARG A 216 6.91 -25.01 -13.21
CA ARG A 216 8.04 -25.83 -13.68
C ARG A 216 7.42 -26.98 -14.44
N ILE A 217 7.64 -27.03 -15.75
CA ILE A 217 7.40 -28.26 -16.51
C ILE A 217 8.33 -29.27 -15.87
N SER A 218 7.77 -30.15 -15.06
CA SER A 218 8.50 -31.29 -14.53
C SER A 218 9.03 -32.05 -15.73
N GLU A 219 10.34 -32.25 -15.81
CA GLU A 219 10.94 -33.34 -16.57
C GLU A 219 10.42 -34.65 -15.96
N LYS A 220 9.16 -34.98 -16.23
CA LYS A 220 8.54 -36.25 -15.92
C LYS A 220 8.35 -36.95 -17.25
N GLY A 221 9.37 -37.72 -17.64
CA GLY A 221 9.23 -38.72 -18.69
C GLY A 221 10.45 -38.87 -19.59
N TYR A 222 11.61 -39.27 -19.05
CA TYR A 222 12.62 -40.08 -19.75
C TYR A 222 13.55 -40.77 -18.73
N LEU A 223 13.01 -41.66 -17.90
CA LEU A 223 13.72 -42.81 -17.31
C LEU A 223 12.72 -43.93 -17.07
#